data_AF-X0ZUH1-F1
#
_entry.id   AF-X0ZUH1-F1
#
_cell.length_a   1.000
_cell.length_b   1.000
_cell.length_c   1.000
_cell.angle_alpha   90.00
_cell.angle_beta   90.00
_cell.angle_gamma   90.00
#
_symmetry.space_group_name_H-M   'P 1'
#
loop_
_entity.id
_entity.type
_entity.pdbx_description
1 polymer ?
#
loop_
_entity_poly.entity_id
_entity_poly.type
_entity_poly.pdbx_seq_one_letter_code
_entity_poly.pdbx_strand_id
1 'polypeptide(L)'
;MAVNEIRDTIQGPITLTDSGIGYMTRCINLKEGFRNQILSVDVTNDNVSLSTVFGAPPRAYQLFVSPYPIIPTNEDLTLNDGATIFPNAGPLSADEQVLYKEAEIAYYESESSDRPVFFKTQFPSPQIAATPTTNWFSPHLYITILYWGSAEEVIDTKFSLFLRVNQVKSSGTTVSMGQYKEFLDSQCRLLTDTAVVYDPADIAGYTFPMWRYGGIRPELMISGTTALRYYNRVASNANQDMTTRGALQTAFTESTSMQDFDAAFGDAALNLPEWISLMDVGGVTAGAIRQYPPPVKFADTGI
;
A
#
# COMPACT_ATOMS: atom_id res chain seq x y z
N MET A 1 -18.34 26.74 23.09
CA MET A 1 -17.62 26.50 21.82
C MET A 1 -16.69 27.68 21.65
N ALA A 2 -15.37 27.46 21.71
CA ALA A 2 -14.39 28.53 21.58
C ALA A 2 -13.68 28.34 20.23
N VAL A 3 -13.89 29.27 19.31
CA VAL A 3 -13.14 29.32 18.05
C VAL A 3 -11.85 30.07 18.33
N ASN A 4 -10.72 29.44 18.06
CA ASN A 4 -9.39 30.02 18.18
C ASN A 4 -8.78 30.20 16.78
N GLU A 5 -8.03 31.28 16.60
CA GLU A 5 -7.33 31.58 15.36
C GLU A 5 -5.85 31.35 15.56
N ILE A 6 -5.26 30.52 14.70
CA ILE A 6 -3.84 30.27 14.65
C ILE A 6 -3.29 30.96 13.41
N ARG A 7 -2.32 31.83 13.61
CA ARG A 7 -1.60 32.53 12.55
C ARG A 7 -0.13 32.29 12.79
N ASP A 8 0.53 31.62 11.86
CA ASP A 8 1.96 31.36 11.96
C ASP A 8 2.60 31.37 10.57
N THR A 9 3.92 31.49 10.54
CA THR A 9 4.69 31.54 9.31
C THR A 9 5.85 30.56 9.37
N ILE A 10 6.15 29.98 8.22
CA ILE A 10 7.32 29.15 8.01
C ILE A 10 8.22 29.89 7.00
N GLN A 11 9.39 30.31 7.47
CA GLN A 11 10.31 31.12 6.68
C GLN A 11 11.76 30.67 6.90
N GLY A 12 12.55 30.69 5.84
CA GLY A 12 13.98 30.42 5.92
C GLY A 12 14.56 29.88 4.61
N PRO A 13 15.90 29.91 4.47
CA PRO A 13 16.59 29.28 3.35
C PRO A 13 16.58 27.76 3.52
N ILE A 14 16.16 27.05 2.48
CA ILE A 14 16.27 25.60 2.35
C ILE A 14 17.39 25.33 1.36
N THR A 15 18.41 24.60 1.79
CA THR A 15 19.46 24.09 0.90
C THR A 15 19.03 22.74 0.34
N LEU A 16 18.91 22.64 -0.99
CA LEU A 16 18.61 21.38 -1.64
C LEU A 16 19.82 20.44 -1.55
N THR A 17 19.53 19.15 -1.41
CA THR A 17 20.53 18.08 -1.46
C THR A 17 21.10 17.90 -2.87
N ASP A 18 22.12 17.06 -3.02
CA ASP A 18 22.67 16.64 -4.32
C ASP A 18 21.60 16.02 -5.25
N SER A 19 20.54 15.48 -4.65
CA SER A 19 19.38 14.92 -5.37
C SER A 19 18.31 15.97 -5.71
N GLY A 20 18.54 17.25 -5.41
CA GLY A 20 17.59 18.34 -5.67
C GLY A 20 16.39 18.37 -4.72
N ILE A 21 16.44 17.66 -3.58
CA ILE A 21 15.33 17.59 -2.60
C ILE A 21 15.66 18.46 -1.38
N GLY A 22 14.68 19.25 -0.93
CA GLY A 22 14.75 20.07 0.26
C GLY A 22 13.60 19.79 1.21
N TYR A 23 13.87 19.86 2.52
CA TYR A 23 12.89 19.60 3.57
C TYR A 23 12.97 20.66 4.66
N MET A 24 11.83 21.20 5.06
CA MET A 24 11.72 22.12 6.19
C MET A 24 10.44 21.85 6.99
N THR A 25 10.54 21.86 8.32
CA THR A 25 9.38 21.70 9.19
C THR A 25 9.39 22.70 10.34
N ARG A 26 8.21 23.15 10.75
CA ARG A 26 8.00 24.05 11.89
C ARG A 26 6.90 23.50 12.79
N CYS A 27 7.19 23.42 14.09
CA CYS A 27 6.22 23.01 15.11
C CYS A 27 5.50 24.22 15.71
N ILE A 28 4.18 24.13 15.80
CA ILE A 28 3.27 25.06 16.45
C ILE A 28 2.70 24.38 17.68
N ASN A 29 2.99 24.91 18.87
CA ASN A 29 2.50 24.33 20.11
C ASN A 29 1.07 24.78 20.40
N LEU A 30 0.21 23.83 20.74
CA LEU A 30 -1.19 24.01 21.12
C LEU A 30 -1.39 23.62 22.58
N LYS A 31 -2.54 24.00 23.13
CA LYS A 31 -2.90 23.66 24.50
C LYS A 31 -3.33 22.20 24.61
N GLU A 32 -2.77 21.50 25.59
CA GLU A 32 -3.12 20.11 25.92
C GLU A 32 -4.56 19.96 26.45
N GLY A 33 -5.13 18.76 26.26
CA GLY A 33 -6.45 18.39 26.81
C GLY A 33 -7.65 18.86 25.97
N PHE A 34 -7.41 19.28 24.73
CA PHE A 34 -8.44 19.73 23.81
C PHE A 34 -8.56 18.77 22.61
N ARG A 35 -9.80 18.57 22.16
CA ARG A 35 -10.07 18.11 20.81
C ARG A 35 -10.11 19.35 19.92
N ASN A 36 -9.26 19.35 18.91
CA ASN A 36 -9.18 20.40 17.93
C ASN A 36 -9.90 19.94 16.65
N GLN A 37 -10.68 20.83 16.05
CA GLN A 37 -11.35 20.59 14.77
C GLN A 37 -11.08 21.77 13.84
N ILE A 38 -10.68 21.49 12.60
CA ILE A 38 -10.46 22.57 11.62
C ILE A 38 -11.82 23.06 11.14
N LEU A 39 -12.00 24.38 11.14
CA LEU A 39 -13.17 25.03 10.53
C LEU A 39 -12.83 25.62 9.17
N SER A 40 -11.64 26.21 9.05
CA SER A 40 -11.11 26.72 7.79
C SER A 40 -9.60 26.76 7.87
N VAL A 41 -8.96 26.49 6.74
CA VAL A 41 -7.51 26.58 6.57
C VAL A 41 -7.23 27.35 5.29
N ASP A 42 -6.23 28.22 5.36
CA ASP A 42 -5.71 28.94 4.21
C ASP A 42 -4.20 29.05 4.34
N VAL A 43 -3.51 28.87 3.21
CA VAL A 43 -2.07 28.95 3.12
C VAL A 43 -1.73 29.85 1.95
N THR A 44 -0.85 30.81 2.20
CA THR A 44 -0.39 31.75 1.17
C THR A 44 1.10 31.57 0.94
N ASN A 45 1.47 31.38 -0.32
CA ASN A 45 2.86 31.46 -0.77
C ASN A 45 3.25 32.94 -0.91
N ASP A 46 3.87 33.49 0.12
CA ASP A 46 4.24 34.91 0.17
C ASP A 46 5.47 35.23 -0.70
N ASN A 47 6.23 34.22 -1.11
CA ASN A 47 7.40 34.41 -1.96
C ASN A 47 7.08 34.30 -3.46
N VAL A 48 5.89 33.83 -3.85
CA VAL A 48 5.49 33.57 -5.25
C VAL A 48 6.59 32.78 -5.99
N SER A 49 7.20 31.84 -5.27
CA SER A 49 8.58 31.36 -5.49
C SER A 49 8.77 30.44 -6.70
N LEU A 50 7.74 30.19 -7.49
CA LEU A 50 7.88 29.42 -8.74
C LEU A 50 7.90 30.28 -10.00
N SER A 51 7.62 31.59 -9.91
CA SER A 51 7.33 32.39 -11.11
C SER A 51 8.53 32.96 -11.86
N THR A 52 9.67 33.30 -11.22
CA THR A 52 10.70 34.12 -11.92
C THR A 52 12.14 34.11 -11.39
N VAL A 53 12.46 33.55 -10.22
CA VAL A 53 13.76 33.86 -9.55
C VAL A 53 14.74 32.68 -9.48
N PHE A 54 14.30 31.45 -9.71
CA PHE A 54 15.06 30.31 -9.22
C PHE A 54 15.90 29.56 -10.26
N GLY A 55 15.72 29.70 -11.58
CA GLY A 55 16.45 28.90 -12.61
C GLY A 55 15.50 28.06 -13.47
N ALA A 56 16.01 27.12 -14.28
CA ALA A 56 15.19 26.41 -15.27
C ALA A 56 14.31 25.28 -14.65
N PRO A 57 12.98 25.29 -14.83
CA PRO A 57 12.08 24.14 -14.64
C PRO A 57 12.60 22.82 -15.24
N PRO A 58 12.16 21.65 -14.75
CA PRO A 58 11.00 21.42 -13.86
C PRO A 58 11.29 21.63 -12.37
N ARG A 59 10.29 22.13 -11.62
CA ARG A 59 10.33 22.31 -10.16
C ARG A 59 9.01 21.98 -9.52
N ALA A 60 9.03 21.58 -8.26
CA ALA A 60 7.82 21.34 -7.50
C ALA A 60 7.99 21.68 -6.02
N TYR A 61 6.87 21.92 -5.35
CA TYR A 61 6.82 21.86 -3.89
C TYR A 61 5.55 21.17 -3.43
N GLN A 62 5.61 20.62 -2.21
CA GLN A 62 4.47 20.14 -1.47
C GLN A 62 4.50 20.71 -0.06
N LEU A 63 3.40 21.31 0.37
CA LEU A 63 3.20 21.84 1.70
C LEU A 63 2.13 21.02 2.42
N PHE A 64 2.41 20.68 3.68
CA PHE A 64 1.53 19.91 4.54
C PHE A 64 1.29 20.63 5.85
N VAL A 65 0.07 20.52 6.35
CA VAL A 65 -0.28 20.80 7.74
C VAL A 65 -0.73 19.49 8.37
N SER A 66 -0.10 19.08 9.46
CA SER A 66 -0.31 17.75 10.06
C SER A 66 -0.07 17.76 11.58
N PRO A 67 -0.71 16.85 12.35
CA PRO A 67 -0.44 16.69 13.78
C PRO A 67 1.00 16.26 14.06
N TYR A 68 1.60 15.43 13.22
CA TYR A 68 2.99 14.95 13.34
C TYR A 68 3.83 15.38 12.13
N PRO A 69 5.17 15.47 12.24
CA PRO A 69 6.00 15.85 11.10
C PRO A 69 5.82 14.84 9.96
N ILE A 70 5.65 15.34 8.74
CA ILE A 70 5.55 14.48 7.56
C ILE A 70 6.94 13.96 7.20
N ILE A 71 7.04 12.66 6.99
CA ILE A 71 8.23 11.99 6.49
C ILE A 71 8.03 11.75 4.99
N PRO A 72 9.05 11.98 4.13
CA PRO A 72 9.01 11.56 2.73
C PRO A 72 8.69 10.06 2.62
N THR A 73 7.74 9.70 1.76
CA THR A 73 7.40 8.29 1.48
C THR A 73 8.20 7.77 0.29
N ASN A 74 8.01 6.50 -0.07
CA ASN A 74 8.56 5.93 -1.32
C ASN A 74 7.66 6.21 -2.54
N GLU A 75 6.67 7.10 -2.42
CA GLU A 75 5.81 7.48 -3.54
C GLU A 75 6.47 8.58 -4.37
N ASP A 76 6.13 8.64 -5.66
CA ASP A 76 6.63 9.69 -6.55
C ASP A 76 5.51 10.68 -6.88
N LEU A 77 5.85 11.97 -6.94
CA LEU A 77 4.99 12.98 -7.54
C LEU A 77 5.36 13.08 -9.03
N THR A 78 4.48 12.63 -9.91
CA THR A 78 4.74 12.59 -11.35
C THR A 78 3.76 13.46 -12.11
N LEU A 79 4.24 14.11 -13.15
CA LEU A 79 3.36 14.50 -14.26
C LEU A 79 3.11 13.26 -15.12
N ASN A 80 1.92 13.13 -15.70
CA ASN A 80 1.59 12.06 -16.67
C ASN A 80 2.30 12.27 -18.04
N ASP A 81 3.50 12.87 -18.03
CA ASP A 81 4.35 13.09 -19.20
C ASP A 81 5.44 12.00 -19.35
N GLY A 82 5.60 11.13 -18.35
CA GLY A 82 6.54 10.01 -18.36
C GLY A 82 8.02 10.40 -18.19
N ALA A 83 8.33 11.68 -17.97
CA ALA A 83 9.69 12.20 -17.87
C ALA A 83 9.93 13.02 -16.60
N THR A 84 8.92 13.74 -16.11
CA THR A 84 9.04 14.59 -14.93
C THR A 84 8.60 13.83 -13.67
N ILE A 85 9.58 13.24 -12.99
CA ILE A 85 9.41 12.47 -11.76
C ILE A 85 10.06 13.22 -10.60
N PHE A 86 9.28 13.51 -9.56
CA PHE A 86 9.77 14.07 -8.30
C PHE A 86 9.72 12.98 -7.23
N PRO A 87 10.87 12.35 -6.93
CA PRO A 87 10.90 11.18 -6.06
C PRO A 87 10.72 11.53 -4.60
N ASN A 88 10.29 10.54 -3.82
CA ASN A 88 10.08 10.64 -2.37
C ASN A 88 9.12 11.76 -1.97
N ALA A 89 7.94 11.73 -2.60
CA ALA A 89 6.86 12.64 -2.33
C ALA A 89 6.41 12.59 -0.87
N GLY A 90 5.78 13.68 -0.47
CA GLY A 90 4.94 13.65 0.69
C GLY A 90 3.66 12.87 0.37
N PRO A 91 3.03 12.35 1.42
CA PRO A 91 2.01 11.34 1.32
C PRO A 91 0.66 11.83 0.77
N LEU A 92 -0.21 10.91 0.37
CA LEU A 92 -1.50 11.23 -0.25
C LEU A 92 -2.45 12.01 0.67
N SER A 93 -3.30 12.85 0.06
CA SER A 93 -4.21 13.75 0.78
C SER A 93 -5.32 13.06 1.60
N ALA A 94 -5.58 11.78 1.33
CA ALA A 94 -6.64 11.02 2.00
C ALA A 94 -6.20 10.43 3.35
N ASP A 95 -4.92 10.53 3.70
CA ASP A 95 -4.39 10.08 4.96
C ASP A 95 -4.91 10.94 6.12
N GLU A 96 -5.25 10.30 7.24
CA GLU A 96 -5.93 10.95 8.37
C GLU A 96 -5.05 12.01 9.07
N GLN A 97 -3.73 11.89 9.01
CA GLN A 97 -2.82 12.89 9.57
C GLN A 97 -2.68 14.13 8.66
N VAL A 98 -3.14 14.08 7.42
CA VAL A 98 -3.03 15.21 6.48
C VAL A 98 -4.25 16.10 6.63
N LEU A 99 -4.06 17.21 7.33
CA LEU A 99 -5.11 18.19 7.59
C LEU A 99 -5.25 19.20 6.45
N TYR A 100 -4.13 19.51 5.80
CA TYR A 100 -4.05 20.32 4.59
C TYR A 100 -2.86 19.84 3.75
N LYS A 101 -3.04 19.79 2.43
CA LYS A 101 -1.98 19.55 1.44
C LYS A 101 -2.12 20.53 0.30
N GLU A 102 -1.02 21.15 -0.10
CA GLU A 102 -0.91 21.91 -1.34
C GLU A 102 0.29 21.38 -2.12
N ALA A 103 0.11 21.15 -3.42
CA ALA A 103 1.19 20.75 -4.31
C ALA A 103 1.17 21.63 -5.55
N GLU A 104 2.33 22.18 -5.91
CA GLU A 104 2.50 22.99 -7.10
C GLU A 104 3.70 22.50 -7.90
N ILE A 105 3.50 22.36 -9.21
CA ILE A 105 4.53 21.95 -10.18
C ILE A 105 4.65 23.04 -11.25
N ALA A 106 5.88 23.44 -11.55
CA ALA A 106 6.23 24.32 -12.65
C ALA A 106 7.02 23.55 -13.72
N TYR A 107 6.57 23.59 -14.97
CA TYR A 107 7.15 22.86 -16.10
C TYR A 107 7.09 23.68 -17.40
N TYR A 108 7.97 23.38 -18.37
CA TYR A 108 7.95 24.00 -19.70
C TYR A 108 7.27 23.08 -20.72
N GLU A 109 6.13 23.50 -21.28
CA GLU A 109 5.37 22.71 -22.27
C GLU A 109 6.18 22.35 -23.54
N SER A 110 7.20 23.15 -23.89
CA SER A 110 8.20 22.82 -24.92
C SER A 110 9.53 23.53 -24.63
N GLU A 111 10.65 23.03 -25.18
CA GLU A 111 11.98 23.67 -25.08
C GLU A 111 12.01 25.11 -25.58
N SER A 112 11.05 25.49 -26.44
CA SER A 112 10.91 26.86 -27.00
C SER A 112 9.97 27.78 -26.23
N SER A 113 9.36 27.31 -25.14
CA SER A 113 8.39 28.11 -24.39
C SER A 113 9.09 28.96 -23.32
N ASP A 114 9.07 30.28 -23.50
CA ASP A 114 9.63 31.23 -22.52
C ASP A 114 8.82 31.33 -21.21
N ARG A 115 7.65 30.68 -21.12
CA ARG A 115 6.75 30.78 -19.95
C ARG A 115 6.48 29.40 -19.33
N PRO A 116 6.79 29.21 -18.03
CA PRO A 116 6.43 27.98 -17.34
C PRO A 116 4.91 27.87 -17.15
N VAL A 117 4.40 26.66 -17.28
CA VAL A 117 3.02 26.28 -16.94
C VAL A 117 3.00 25.78 -15.49
N PHE A 118 1.98 26.20 -14.74
CA PHE A 118 1.82 25.85 -13.33
C PHE A 118 0.63 24.92 -13.13
N PHE A 119 0.87 23.81 -12.44
CA PHE A 119 -0.17 22.89 -11.97
C PHE A 119 -0.24 22.99 -10.46
N LYS A 120 -1.31 23.58 -9.94
CA LYS A 120 -1.58 23.69 -8.51
C LYS A 120 -2.76 22.81 -8.12
N THR A 121 -2.56 21.99 -7.09
CA THR A 121 -3.60 21.19 -6.45
C THR A 121 -3.61 21.46 -4.96
N GLN A 122 -4.80 21.53 -4.37
CA GLN A 122 -4.95 21.78 -2.94
C GLN A 122 -6.03 20.88 -2.35
N PHE A 123 -5.79 20.45 -1.12
CA PHE A 123 -6.68 19.67 -0.29
C PHE A 123 -6.74 20.28 1.12
N PRO A 124 -7.93 20.50 1.69
CA PRO A 124 -9.23 20.41 1.04
C PRO A 124 -9.36 21.42 -0.12
N SER A 125 -10.20 21.09 -1.11
CA SER A 125 -10.50 22.03 -2.19
C SER A 125 -11.15 23.29 -1.59
N PRO A 126 -10.97 24.49 -2.18
CA PRO A 126 -11.48 25.72 -1.56
C PRO A 126 -13.01 25.72 -1.40
N GLN A 127 -13.73 24.92 -2.18
CA GLN A 127 -15.18 24.72 -2.06
C GLN A 127 -15.56 23.85 -0.85
N ILE A 128 -14.71 22.89 -0.47
CA ILE A 128 -14.96 21.94 0.64
C ILE A 128 -14.29 22.42 1.94
N ALA A 129 -13.26 23.26 1.84
CA ALA A 129 -12.51 23.83 2.96
C ALA A 129 -13.36 24.69 3.92
N ALA A 130 -14.61 25.01 3.56
CA ALA A 130 -15.57 25.71 4.41
C ALA A 130 -16.23 24.81 5.47
N THR A 131 -16.13 23.48 5.38
CA THR A 131 -16.66 22.56 6.40
C THR A 131 -15.79 21.31 6.58
N PRO A 132 -14.50 21.45 6.96
CA PRO A 132 -13.69 20.30 7.30
C PRO A 132 -14.20 19.64 8.59
N THR A 133 -14.23 18.31 8.60
CA THR A 133 -14.69 17.49 9.73
C THR A 133 -13.54 16.76 10.43
N THR A 134 -12.30 16.95 9.96
CA THR A 134 -11.11 16.33 10.55
C THR A 134 -10.84 16.90 11.93
N ASN A 135 -10.61 15.99 12.88
CA ASN A 135 -10.30 16.32 14.26
C ASN A 135 -8.91 15.79 14.59
N TRP A 136 -8.20 16.50 15.47
CA TRP A 136 -6.96 16.02 16.04
C TRP A 136 -6.88 16.33 17.54
N PHE A 137 -6.01 15.60 18.25
CA PHE A 137 -5.88 15.58 19.70
C PHE A 137 -4.46 15.88 20.18
N SER A 138 -3.46 15.81 19.31
CA SER A 138 -2.09 16.21 19.64
C SER A 138 -2.02 17.70 20.05
N PRO A 139 -1.15 18.04 21.03
CA PRO A 139 -0.96 19.42 21.46
C PRO A 139 0.05 20.16 20.57
N HIS A 140 0.25 19.70 19.35
CA HIS A 140 1.23 20.27 18.44
C HIS A 140 0.74 20.11 17.00
N LEU A 141 1.13 21.04 16.15
CA LEU A 141 0.78 21.06 14.74
C LEU A 141 2.06 21.39 13.96
N TYR A 142 2.35 20.64 12.91
CA TYR A 142 3.50 20.86 12.06
C TYR A 142 3.08 21.47 10.73
N ILE A 143 3.84 22.47 10.30
CA ILE A 143 3.89 22.90 8.90
C ILE A 143 5.13 22.26 8.30
N THR A 144 4.97 21.45 7.26
CA THR A 144 6.08 20.76 6.59
C THR A 144 6.09 21.12 5.12
N ILE A 145 7.27 21.42 4.59
CA ILE A 145 7.47 21.75 3.18
C ILE A 145 8.54 20.84 2.60
N LEU A 146 8.20 20.26 1.46
CA LEU A 146 9.08 19.50 0.58
C LEU A 146 9.27 20.29 -0.72
N TYR A 147 10.51 20.44 -1.15
CA TYR A 147 10.89 21.12 -2.39
C TYR A 147 11.68 20.20 -3.30
N TRP A 148 11.43 20.33 -4.60
CA TRP A 148 12.21 19.73 -5.67
C TRP A 148 12.71 20.81 -6.62
N GLY A 149 14.02 20.80 -6.89
CA GLY A 149 14.69 21.75 -7.76
C GLY A 149 16.05 21.24 -8.21
N SER A 150 16.95 22.16 -8.57
CA SER A 150 18.31 21.79 -8.98
C SER A 150 19.19 21.41 -7.80
N ALA A 151 20.19 20.56 -8.02
CA ALA A 151 21.11 20.13 -6.96
C ALA A 151 21.83 21.33 -6.32
N GLU A 152 21.97 21.29 -4.99
CA GLU A 152 22.66 22.32 -4.18
C GLU A 152 22.05 23.75 -4.26
N GLU A 153 20.87 23.92 -4.85
CA GLU A 153 20.20 25.21 -4.93
C GLU A 153 19.75 25.68 -3.53
N VAL A 154 19.85 26.99 -3.27
CA VAL A 154 19.35 27.60 -2.02
C VAL A 154 18.05 28.32 -2.31
N ILE A 155 16.95 27.83 -1.73
CA ILE A 155 15.61 28.36 -1.92
C ILE A 155 15.17 29.13 -0.67
N ASP A 156 14.97 30.44 -0.79
CA ASP A 156 14.31 31.21 0.26
C ASP A 156 12.81 30.89 0.26
N THR A 157 12.34 30.24 1.32
CA THR A 157 10.96 29.78 1.43
C THR A 157 10.20 30.67 2.40
N LYS A 158 9.03 31.17 2.01
CA LYS A 158 8.14 31.97 2.87
C LYS A 158 6.68 31.60 2.62
N PHE A 159 6.07 30.96 3.62
CA PHE A 159 4.64 30.67 3.61
C PHE A 159 3.99 31.17 4.90
N SER A 160 2.77 31.67 4.77
CA SER A 160 1.90 32.02 5.89
C SER A 160 0.73 31.06 5.98
N LEU A 161 0.43 30.63 7.21
CA LEU A 161 -0.71 29.78 7.54
C LEU A 161 -1.73 30.59 8.33
N PHE A 162 -2.99 30.52 7.89
CA PHE A 162 -4.14 30.96 8.64
C PHE A 162 -5.09 29.79 8.90
N LEU A 163 -5.37 29.49 10.16
CA LEU A 163 -6.17 28.33 10.53
C LEU A 163 -7.17 28.70 11.64
N ARG A 164 -8.44 28.40 11.42
CA ARG A 164 -9.51 28.56 12.41
C ARG A 164 -9.85 27.21 13.00
N VAL A 165 -9.74 27.10 14.32
CA VAL A 165 -9.93 25.85 15.06
C VAL A 165 -11.06 25.99 16.04
N ASN A 166 -11.97 25.02 16.03
CA ASN A 166 -12.87 24.82 17.15
C ASN A 166 -12.18 23.96 18.21
N GLN A 167 -11.87 24.56 19.36
CA GLN A 167 -11.23 23.85 20.47
C GLN A 167 -12.29 23.49 21.51
N VAL A 168 -12.47 22.18 21.72
CA VAL A 168 -13.40 21.64 22.71
C VAL A 168 -12.62 20.87 23.76
N LYS A 169 -12.77 21.26 25.02
CA LYS A 169 -12.17 20.52 26.13
C LYS A 169 -12.74 19.10 26.15
N SER A 170 -11.87 18.10 26.15
CA SER A 170 -12.26 16.69 26.14
C SER A 170 -11.71 15.97 27.38
N SER A 171 -12.21 14.77 27.66
CA SER A 171 -11.70 13.96 28.77
C SER A 171 -10.28 13.46 28.47
N GLY A 172 -9.47 13.25 29.52
CA GLY A 172 -8.09 12.78 29.37
C GLY A 172 -7.98 11.43 28.65
N THR A 173 -8.95 10.53 28.84
CA THR A 173 -9.00 9.24 28.14
C THR A 173 -9.20 9.43 26.64
N THR A 174 -10.14 10.29 26.22
CA THR A 174 -10.38 10.54 24.79
C THR A 174 -9.16 11.20 24.13
N VAL A 175 -8.54 12.17 24.81
CA VAL A 175 -7.36 12.86 24.29
C VAL A 175 -6.18 11.90 24.15
N SER A 176 -5.89 11.10 25.17
CA SER A 176 -4.78 10.13 25.12
C SER A 176 -5.00 9.05 24.06
N MET A 177 -6.21 8.46 23.97
CA MET A 177 -6.51 7.49 22.91
C MET A 177 -6.38 8.10 21.51
N GLY A 178 -6.82 9.35 21.32
CA GLY A 178 -6.67 10.07 20.06
C GLY A 178 -5.19 10.28 19.69
N GLN A 179 -4.38 10.75 20.65
CA GLN A 179 -2.94 10.94 20.46
C GLN A 179 -2.21 9.65 20.11
N TYR A 180 -2.55 8.53 20.76
CA TYR A 180 -1.98 7.24 20.43
C TYR A 180 -2.35 6.76 19.03
N LYS A 181 -3.61 6.98 18.61
CA LYS A 181 -4.04 6.67 17.24
C LYS A 181 -3.22 7.47 16.22
N GLU A 182 -3.13 8.79 16.42
CA GLU A 182 -2.38 9.68 15.52
C GLU A 182 -0.90 9.30 15.44
N PHE A 183 -0.30 8.95 16.58
CA PHE A 183 1.10 8.52 16.63
C PHE A 183 1.35 7.19 15.92
N LEU A 184 0.45 6.21 16.08
CA LEU A 184 0.58 4.91 15.42
C LEU A 184 0.41 5.03 13.91
N ASP A 185 -0.59 5.80 13.47
CA ASP A 185 -0.84 6.09 12.06
C ASP A 185 0.37 6.75 11.40
N SER A 186 1.02 7.70 12.10
CA SER A 186 2.24 8.35 11.61
C SER A 186 3.42 7.38 11.37
N GLN A 187 3.51 6.28 12.14
CA GLN A 187 4.60 5.30 12.03
C GLN A 187 4.35 4.27 10.93
N CYS A 188 3.09 3.85 10.72
CA CYS A 188 2.76 2.83 9.73
C CYS A 188 2.93 3.31 8.28
N ARG A 189 3.09 4.61 8.07
CA ARG A 189 3.05 5.28 6.77
C ARG A 189 4.13 4.89 5.76
N LEU A 190 5.31 4.46 6.21
CA LEU A 190 6.40 4.08 5.30
C LEU A 190 6.05 2.85 4.43
N LEU A 191 5.08 2.03 4.87
CA LEU A 191 4.79 0.71 4.32
C LEU A 191 3.44 0.62 3.60
N THR A 192 2.71 1.72 3.46
CA THR A 192 1.33 1.68 2.98
C THR A 192 1.28 1.68 1.45
N ASP A 193 1.27 0.49 0.84
CA ASP A 193 0.71 0.31 -0.50
C ASP A 193 -0.76 -0.13 -0.37
N THR A 194 -1.67 0.64 -0.95
CA THR A 194 -3.13 0.40 -0.80
C THR A 194 -3.76 -0.23 -2.03
N ALA A 195 -3.08 -0.20 -3.18
CA ALA A 195 -3.67 -0.63 -4.44
C ALA A 195 -3.21 -2.05 -4.79
N VAL A 196 -4.16 -2.97 -4.90
CA VAL A 196 -3.90 -4.25 -5.58
C VAL A 196 -4.03 -4.00 -7.08
N VAL A 197 -2.91 -4.06 -7.79
CA VAL A 197 -2.89 -3.94 -9.26
C VAL A 197 -3.34 -5.27 -9.85
N TYR A 198 -4.50 -5.26 -10.51
CA TYR A 198 -4.98 -6.37 -11.32
C TYR A 198 -4.64 -6.13 -12.80
N ASP A 199 -4.36 -7.20 -13.54
CA ASP A 199 -4.36 -7.13 -15.00
C ASP A 199 -5.76 -6.67 -15.47
N PRO A 200 -5.87 -5.61 -16.30
CA PRO A 200 -7.14 -5.20 -16.90
C PRO A 200 -7.91 -6.33 -17.59
N ALA A 201 -7.22 -7.36 -18.08
CA ALA A 201 -7.84 -8.55 -18.68
C ALA A 201 -8.68 -9.37 -17.67
N ASP A 202 -8.32 -9.34 -16.38
CA ASP A 202 -8.96 -10.17 -15.35
C ASP A 202 -10.17 -9.47 -14.68
N ILE A 203 -10.28 -8.14 -14.79
CA ILE A 203 -11.37 -7.34 -14.18
C ILE A 203 -12.76 -7.77 -14.68
N ALA A 204 -12.85 -8.22 -15.93
CA ALA A 204 -14.10 -8.69 -16.54
C ALA A 204 -14.67 -9.98 -15.86
N GLY A 205 -13.86 -10.69 -15.07
CA GLY A 205 -14.28 -11.86 -14.28
C GLY A 205 -14.61 -11.57 -12.82
N TYR A 206 -14.10 -10.48 -12.25
CA TYR A 206 -14.18 -10.20 -10.80
C TYR A 206 -15.27 -9.21 -10.38
N THR A 207 -15.92 -8.51 -11.32
CA THR A 207 -16.98 -7.53 -11.03
C THR A 207 -18.38 -8.16 -11.12
N PHE A 208 -18.93 -8.53 -9.96
CA PHE A 208 -20.20 -9.26 -9.81
C PHE A 208 -21.47 -8.45 -10.20
N PRO A 209 -22.62 -9.11 -10.53
CA PRO A 209 -23.03 -10.42 -10.02
C PRO A 209 -23.17 -11.56 -11.05
N MET A 210 -22.74 -12.74 -10.58
CA MET A 210 -22.76 -14.10 -11.16
C MET A 210 -24.06 -14.62 -11.81
N TRP A 211 -25.16 -13.87 -11.82
CA TRP A 211 -26.45 -14.38 -12.28
C TRP A 211 -26.60 -14.47 -13.81
N ARG A 212 -25.70 -13.85 -14.59
CA ARG A 212 -25.66 -14.01 -16.05
C ARG A 212 -24.71 -15.11 -16.54
N TYR A 213 -23.80 -15.57 -15.68
CA TYR A 213 -22.83 -16.64 -15.94
C TYR A 213 -22.78 -17.63 -14.77
N GLY A 214 -23.96 -18.10 -14.35
CA GLY A 214 -24.11 -19.21 -13.41
C GLY A 214 -23.65 -20.52 -14.05
N GLY A 215 -22.34 -20.70 -14.09
CA GLY A 215 -21.67 -21.92 -14.46
C GLY A 215 -20.22 -21.77 -14.08
N ILE A 216 -19.77 -22.57 -13.10
CA ILE A 216 -18.35 -22.87 -12.86
C ILE A 216 -17.65 -22.89 -14.23
N ARG A 217 -16.70 -21.97 -14.45
CA ARG A 217 -15.69 -22.24 -15.49
C ARG A 217 -14.91 -23.42 -14.94
N PRO A 218 -14.82 -24.57 -15.62
CA PRO A 218 -14.00 -25.67 -15.13
C PRO A 218 -12.54 -25.20 -15.13
N GLU A 219 -12.01 -24.84 -13.97
CA GLU A 219 -10.63 -24.37 -13.81
C GLU A 219 -9.61 -25.50 -14.01
N LEU A 220 -10.08 -26.75 -14.12
CA LEU A 220 -9.27 -27.93 -14.43
C LEU A 220 -9.90 -28.73 -15.57
N MET A 221 -9.51 -28.43 -16.82
CA MET A 221 -9.73 -29.37 -17.92
C MET A 221 -8.73 -30.52 -17.76
N ILE A 222 -9.17 -31.61 -17.10
CA ILE A 222 -8.48 -32.89 -17.24
C ILE A 222 -8.54 -33.28 -18.73
N SER A 223 -7.40 -33.53 -19.36
CA SER A 223 -7.40 -33.91 -20.77
C SER A 223 -8.27 -35.15 -20.95
N GLY A 224 -9.08 -35.19 -22.02
CA GLY A 224 -9.95 -36.35 -22.32
C GLY A 224 -9.18 -37.67 -22.40
N THR A 225 -7.87 -37.62 -22.64
CA THR A 225 -6.93 -38.74 -22.63
C THR A 225 -6.67 -39.28 -21.21
N THR A 226 -6.71 -38.43 -20.18
CA THR A 226 -6.45 -38.80 -18.78
C THR A 226 -7.74 -39.19 -18.04
N ALA A 227 -8.87 -38.52 -18.31
CA ALA A 227 -10.17 -38.87 -17.70
C ALA A 227 -10.76 -40.20 -18.19
N LEU A 228 -10.37 -40.65 -19.39
CA LEU A 228 -10.78 -41.95 -19.94
C LEU A 228 -10.39 -43.12 -19.03
N ARG A 229 -9.35 -42.94 -18.19
CA ARG A 229 -8.81 -43.96 -17.29
C ARG A 229 -9.65 -44.21 -16.04
N TYR A 230 -10.47 -43.25 -15.62
CA TYR A 230 -11.20 -43.32 -14.34
C TYR A 230 -12.71 -43.51 -14.51
N TYR A 231 -13.31 -43.02 -15.61
CA TYR A 231 -14.78 -42.96 -15.73
C TYR A 231 -15.39 -43.77 -16.87
N ASN A 232 -14.60 -44.32 -17.80
CA ASN A 232 -15.12 -45.18 -18.86
C ASN A 232 -14.75 -46.65 -18.63
N ARG A 233 -15.73 -47.55 -18.74
CA ARG A 233 -15.49 -49.00 -18.87
C ARG A 233 -14.85 -49.26 -20.22
N VAL A 234 -13.52 -49.34 -20.26
CA VAL A 234 -12.78 -49.76 -21.47
C VAL A 234 -13.13 -51.23 -21.75
N ALA A 235 -13.19 -51.62 -23.03
CA ALA A 235 -13.41 -53.00 -23.45
C ALA A 235 -12.41 -53.96 -22.77
N SER A 236 -12.88 -55.16 -22.40
CA SER A 236 -12.22 -56.19 -21.56
C SER A 236 -10.76 -56.57 -21.90
N ASN A 237 -10.22 -56.14 -23.05
CA ASN A 237 -8.94 -56.63 -23.59
C ASN A 237 -7.93 -55.52 -23.89
N ALA A 238 -8.14 -54.27 -23.46
CA ALA A 238 -7.11 -53.24 -23.57
C ALA A 238 -6.13 -53.36 -22.38
N ASN A 239 -4.84 -53.45 -22.65
CA ASN A 239 -3.81 -53.35 -21.61
C ASN A 239 -3.96 -52.01 -20.90
N GLN A 240 -4.28 -52.06 -19.61
CA GLN A 240 -4.19 -50.91 -18.73
C GLN A 240 -2.77 -50.85 -18.19
N ASP A 241 -2.01 -49.82 -18.58
CA ASP A 241 -0.75 -49.53 -17.89
C ASP A 241 -1.07 -49.13 -16.45
N MET A 242 -0.70 -50.02 -15.53
CA MET A 242 -0.87 -49.78 -14.10
C MET A 242 0.15 -48.74 -13.67
N THR A 243 -0.31 -47.64 -13.07
CA THR A 243 0.58 -46.71 -12.38
C THR A 243 1.32 -47.47 -11.28
N THR A 244 2.64 -47.39 -11.28
CA THR A 244 3.44 -48.07 -10.27
C THR A 244 3.26 -47.40 -8.92
N ARG A 245 3.41 -48.19 -7.84
CA ARG A 245 3.39 -47.67 -6.48
C ARG A 245 4.39 -46.52 -6.28
N GLY A 246 5.59 -46.63 -6.87
CA GLY A 246 6.62 -45.60 -6.75
C GLY A 246 6.17 -44.26 -7.34
N ALA A 247 5.50 -44.26 -8.49
CA ALA A 247 5.01 -43.03 -9.11
C ALA A 247 3.95 -42.31 -8.24
N LEU A 248 3.09 -43.06 -7.53
CA LEU A 248 2.11 -42.48 -6.60
C LEU A 248 2.78 -41.90 -5.35
N GLN A 249 3.85 -42.54 -4.84
CA GLN A 249 4.60 -42.06 -3.68
C GLN A 249 5.40 -40.79 -4.00
N THR A 250 6.03 -40.74 -5.19
CA THR A 250 6.73 -39.54 -5.67
C THR A 250 5.76 -38.37 -5.81
N ALA A 251 4.62 -38.58 -6.48
CA ALA A 251 3.61 -37.54 -6.65
C ALA A 251 3.06 -37.02 -5.30
N PHE A 252 2.85 -37.89 -4.31
CA PHE A 252 2.44 -37.46 -2.97
C PHE A 252 3.52 -36.63 -2.26
N THR A 253 4.79 -37.04 -2.36
CA THR A 253 5.92 -36.33 -1.75
C THR A 253 6.10 -34.94 -2.37
N GLU A 254 6.02 -34.86 -3.70
CA GLU A 254 6.11 -33.59 -4.45
C GLU A 254 4.92 -32.66 -4.20
N SER A 255 3.74 -33.21 -3.87
CA SER A 255 2.57 -32.41 -3.49
C SER A 255 2.63 -31.85 -2.05
N THR A 256 3.48 -32.42 -1.18
CA THR A 256 3.57 -32.07 0.24
C THR A 256 4.87 -31.37 0.61
N SER A 257 5.74 -31.10 -0.36
CA SER A 257 6.98 -30.35 -0.13
C SER A 257 6.69 -28.90 0.25
N MET A 258 7.35 -28.41 1.30
CA MET A 258 7.33 -26.99 1.64
C MET A 258 8.04 -26.19 0.55
N GLN A 259 7.37 -25.18 0.04
CA GLN A 259 7.95 -24.15 -0.82
C GLN A 259 8.29 -22.91 0.02
N ASP A 260 8.93 -21.92 -0.61
CA ASP A 260 9.21 -20.63 0.01
C ASP A 260 7.92 -19.93 0.49
N PHE A 261 8.06 -18.98 1.41
CA PHE A 261 6.93 -18.40 2.15
C PHE A 261 5.92 -17.63 1.28
N ASP A 262 6.27 -17.33 0.03
CA ASP A 262 5.47 -16.62 -0.96
C ASP A 262 4.85 -17.54 -2.03
N ALA A 263 5.06 -18.86 -1.93
CA ALA A 263 4.55 -19.86 -2.86
C ALA A 263 3.54 -20.82 -2.22
N ALA A 264 2.61 -21.34 -3.04
CA ALA A 264 1.70 -22.40 -2.60
C ALA A 264 2.45 -23.72 -2.37
N PHE A 265 1.98 -24.54 -1.42
CA PHE A 265 2.60 -25.84 -1.12
C PHE A 265 2.54 -26.80 -2.33
N GLY A 266 3.64 -27.54 -2.57
CA GLY A 266 3.79 -28.48 -3.69
C GLY A 266 4.42 -27.87 -4.96
N ASP A 267 4.66 -28.68 -5.98
CA ASP A 267 5.18 -28.22 -7.28
C ASP A 267 4.05 -27.89 -8.28
N ALA A 268 3.88 -26.61 -8.60
CA ALA A 268 2.84 -26.12 -9.50
C ALA A 268 3.00 -26.59 -10.97
N ALA A 269 4.19 -27.05 -11.38
CA ALA A 269 4.45 -27.49 -12.74
C ALA A 269 3.83 -28.86 -13.07
N LEU A 270 3.51 -29.67 -12.05
CA LEU A 270 3.11 -31.07 -12.22
C LEU A 270 1.59 -31.32 -12.30
N ASN A 271 0.77 -30.29 -12.10
CA ASN A 271 -0.69 -30.30 -12.26
C ASN A 271 -1.36 -31.58 -11.70
N LEU A 272 -1.01 -31.91 -10.45
CA LEU A 272 -1.42 -33.14 -9.78
C LEU A 272 -2.87 -33.04 -9.26
N PRO A 273 -3.69 -34.11 -9.37
CA PRO A 273 -5.06 -34.11 -8.86
C PRO A 273 -5.15 -33.92 -7.33
N GLU A 274 -6.01 -33.01 -6.89
CA GLU A 274 -6.17 -32.60 -5.48
C GLU A 274 -6.60 -33.74 -4.53
N TRP A 275 -7.24 -34.80 -5.02
CA TRP A 275 -7.60 -35.94 -4.17
C TRP A 275 -6.39 -36.72 -3.65
N ILE A 276 -5.21 -36.58 -4.29
CA ILE A 276 -3.96 -37.22 -3.84
C ILE A 276 -3.42 -36.52 -2.58
N SER A 277 -3.59 -35.21 -2.43
CA SER A 277 -3.21 -34.49 -1.22
C SER A 277 -4.25 -34.63 -0.10
N LEU A 278 -5.54 -34.76 -0.45
CA LEU A 278 -6.65 -34.90 0.50
C LEU A 278 -6.82 -36.30 1.09
N MET A 279 -6.39 -37.35 0.39
CA MET A 279 -6.54 -38.73 0.86
C MET A 279 -5.18 -39.43 0.93
N ASP A 280 -4.59 -39.47 2.12
CA ASP A 280 -3.56 -40.48 2.42
C ASP A 280 -4.23 -41.86 2.40
N VAL A 281 -4.19 -42.50 1.24
CA VAL A 281 -4.64 -43.88 1.09
C VAL A 281 -3.62 -44.74 1.81
N GLY A 282 -3.85 -45.02 3.09
CA GLY A 282 -2.91 -45.68 4.01
C GLY A 282 -2.30 -47.01 3.52
N GLY A 283 -2.84 -47.63 2.46
CA GLY A 283 -2.24 -48.78 1.79
C GLY A 283 -1.07 -48.46 0.84
N VAL A 284 -0.86 -47.20 0.47
CA VAL A 284 0.23 -46.73 -0.40
C VAL A 284 1.44 -46.29 0.44
N THR A 285 1.20 -45.68 1.60
CA THR A 285 2.19 -45.25 2.58
C THR A 285 2.64 -46.39 3.51
N ALA A 286 1.72 -47.25 3.96
CA ALA A 286 2.12 -48.50 4.62
C ALA A 286 2.67 -49.48 3.57
N GLY A 287 3.86 -50.04 3.78
CA GLY A 287 4.43 -51.10 2.96
C GLY A 287 3.45 -52.25 2.64
N ALA A 288 3.79 -53.13 1.69
CA ALA A 288 2.98 -54.33 1.46
C ALA A 288 2.71 -55.07 2.79
N ILE A 289 1.44 -55.37 3.07
CA ILE A 289 1.07 -56.18 4.24
C ILE A 289 1.83 -57.50 4.10
N ARG A 290 2.79 -57.75 5.01
CA ARG A 290 3.59 -58.99 4.98
C ARG A 290 2.64 -60.17 5.17
N GLN A 291 2.78 -61.21 4.35
CA GLN A 291 1.97 -62.43 4.42
C GLN A 291 2.04 -63.12 5.79
N TYR A 292 3.09 -62.84 6.57
CA TYR A 292 3.22 -63.22 7.97
C TYR A 292 3.51 -61.97 8.82
N PRO A 293 2.58 -61.52 9.68
CA PRO A 293 2.93 -60.53 10.70
C PRO A 293 3.94 -61.14 11.68
N PRO A 294 4.95 -60.39 12.16
CA PRO A 294 5.93 -60.92 13.10
C PRO A 294 5.24 -61.35 14.41
N PRO A 295 5.64 -62.48 15.02
CA PRO A 295 4.99 -62.97 16.23
C PRO A 295 5.10 -61.95 17.35
N VAL A 296 3.97 -61.58 17.93
CA VAL A 296 3.88 -60.70 19.10
C VAL A 296 4.51 -61.39 20.31
N LYS A 297 5.44 -60.70 21.00
CA LYS A 297 6.22 -61.16 22.17
C LYS A 297 5.37 -61.48 23.42
N PHE A 298 4.45 -62.44 23.35
CA PHE A 298 3.71 -62.90 24.53
C PHE A 298 3.90 -64.37 24.88
N ALA A 299 4.69 -65.11 24.11
CA ALA A 299 5.13 -66.46 24.47
C ALA A 299 6.43 -66.84 23.74
N ASP A 300 7.60 -66.54 24.34
CA ASP A 300 8.64 -67.55 24.60
C ASP A 300 9.74 -66.99 25.52
N THR A 301 10.23 -67.87 26.38
CA THR A 301 11.07 -67.66 27.56
C THR A 301 12.54 -67.40 27.23
N GLY A 302 13.20 -66.58 28.06
CA GLY A 302 14.58 -66.18 27.89
C GLY A 302 15.59 -67.33 27.81
N ILE A 303 16.43 -67.25 26.76
CA ILE A 303 17.88 -67.45 26.75
C ILE A 303 18.46 -66.29 25.94
#